data_AF-A0A1W9X1V5-F1
#
_entry.id   AF-A0A1W9X1V5-F1
#
_cell.length_a   1.000
_cell.length_b   1.000
_cell.length_c   1.000
_cell.angle_alpha   90.00
_cell.angle_beta   90.00
_cell.angle_gamma   90.00
#
_symmetry.space_group_name_H-M   'P 1'
#
loop_
_entity.id
_entity.type
_entity.pdbx_description
1 polymer ?
#
loop_
_entity_poly.entity_id
_entity_poly.type
_entity_poly.pdbx_seq_one_letter_code
_entity_poly.pdbx_strand_id
1 'polypeptide(L)'
;MTKMLALITQRRKFLRACIKSPNTLPHEMEKGIDSDGCPVDIDKDGVPDYRDDCPKHSRFETRRGVDSRGCMIDTDKDEIPDYKDVCPKDSLEERSKGVYQQGDQIGCPIDSDNDNVQDYRDDCPQNLPTEMEKGLDLRGCPFDRDKDDVPDYRDACPKNKHFEIRKGVDSHGCPVDTDQDRVPDYKDVCFENSPEEISKGVIQQGTHLGCPIDNDQDGVPDYRDNCPNNRPAELRKGVNSRGCPLDTDKDGVHDYKDVCFNNSPKEISKGVHQQGLHLGCPIDNDNDGVPDYRDNCPNNNRIEIRKGVDSRGCPRQ
;
A
#
# COMPACT_ATOMS: atom_id res chain seq x y z
N MET A 1 9.94 -70.61 2.16
CA MET A 1 10.32 -71.13 0.82
C MET A 1 9.16 -71.72 0.01
N THR A 2 7.89 -71.34 0.24
CA THR A 2 6.74 -72.03 -0.42
C THR A 2 5.75 -71.10 -1.14
N LYS A 3 5.99 -69.78 -1.18
CA LYS A 3 5.17 -68.84 -1.99
C LYS A 3 5.90 -68.29 -3.21
N MET A 4 7.23 -68.39 -3.26
CA MET A 4 8.05 -67.83 -4.35
C MET A 4 8.11 -68.75 -5.59
N LEU A 5 7.72 -70.03 -5.47
CA LEU A 5 7.63 -70.95 -6.60
C LEU A 5 6.30 -70.91 -7.37
N ALA A 6 5.24 -70.31 -6.79
CA ALA A 6 3.90 -70.30 -7.40
C ALA A 6 3.73 -69.21 -8.48
N LEU A 7 4.43 -68.08 -8.36
CA LEU A 7 4.36 -66.99 -9.34
C LEU A 7 5.24 -67.23 -10.58
N ILE A 8 6.34 -67.98 -10.43
CA ILE A 8 7.21 -68.35 -11.55
C ILE A 8 6.54 -69.44 -12.43
N THR A 9 5.63 -70.24 -11.86
CA THR A 9 4.87 -71.26 -12.63
C THR A 9 3.64 -70.71 -13.34
N GLN A 10 3.13 -69.52 -12.97
CA GLN A 10 2.01 -68.89 -13.67
C GLN A 10 2.47 -68.07 -14.89
N ARG A 11 3.65 -67.43 -14.83
CA ARG A 11 4.20 -66.67 -15.98
C ARG A 11 4.73 -67.54 -17.12
N ARG A 12 5.08 -68.81 -16.88
CA ARG A 12 5.50 -69.74 -17.95
C ARG A 12 4.36 -70.45 -18.68
N LYS A 13 3.11 -70.30 -18.23
CA LYS A 13 1.95 -70.97 -18.87
C LYS A 13 1.30 -70.20 -20.01
N PHE A 14 1.64 -68.92 -20.22
CA PHE A 14 1.12 -68.15 -21.34
C PHE A 14 1.89 -68.34 -22.65
N LEU A 15 3.05 -69.01 -22.64
CA LEU A 15 3.95 -68.99 -23.80
C LEU A 15 3.83 -70.15 -24.78
N ARG A 16 2.98 -71.16 -24.55
CA ARG A 16 2.64 -72.20 -25.55
C ARG A 16 1.32 -72.91 -25.19
N ALA A 17 0.17 -72.43 -25.68
CA ALA A 17 -1.04 -73.24 -25.86
C ALA A 17 -2.17 -72.42 -26.53
N CYS A 18 -1.93 -71.96 -27.76
CA CYS A 18 -3.02 -71.65 -28.68
C CYS A 18 -3.28 -72.91 -29.50
N ILE A 19 -4.55 -73.28 -29.63
CA ILE A 19 -5.06 -74.61 -29.98
C ILE A 19 -5.18 -75.54 -28.76
N LYS A 20 -6.38 -75.53 -28.14
CA LYS A 20 -6.90 -76.34 -27.01
C LYS A 20 -6.85 -75.75 -25.59
N SER A 21 -7.11 -74.45 -25.43
CA SER A 21 -7.64 -73.96 -24.14
C SER A 21 -9.17 -74.05 -24.18
N PRO A 22 -9.86 -74.80 -23.30
CA PRO A 22 -11.32 -74.96 -23.32
C PRO A 22 -12.12 -73.70 -22.95
N ASN A 23 -11.45 -72.54 -22.85
CA ASN A 23 -11.96 -71.36 -22.16
C ASN A 23 -12.16 -70.13 -23.06
N THR A 24 -11.85 -70.19 -24.37
CA THR A 24 -12.23 -69.11 -25.29
C THR A 24 -13.72 -69.21 -25.58
N LEU A 25 -14.49 -68.22 -25.12
CA LEU A 25 -15.95 -68.23 -25.28
C LEU A 25 -16.32 -68.00 -26.75
N PRO A 26 -17.41 -68.59 -27.27
CA PRO A 26 -17.83 -68.42 -28.67
C PRO A 26 -17.93 -66.95 -29.11
N HIS A 27 -18.31 -66.04 -28.21
CA HIS A 27 -18.40 -64.61 -28.49
C HIS A 27 -17.03 -63.91 -28.62
N GLU A 28 -15.95 -64.48 -28.07
CA GLU A 28 -14.59 -63.94 -28.24
C GLU A 28 -14.01 -64.31 -29.62
N MET A 29 -14.46 -65.42 -30.21
CA MET A 29 -14.05 -65.83 -31.56
C MET A 29 -14.54 -64.85 -32.65
N GLU A 30 -15.65 -64.15 -32.41
CA GLU A 30 -16.20 -63.12 -33.31
C GLU A 30 -15.42 -61.79 -33.26
N LYS A 31 -14.56 -61.59 -32.24
CA LYS A 31 -13.88 -60.32 -31.96
C LYS A 31 -12.43 -60.24 -32.48
N GLY A 32 -12.00 -61.24 -33.25
CA GLY A 32 -10.68 -61.30 -33.87
C GLY A 32 -9.78 -62.37 -33.24
N ILE A 33 -9.51 -63.43 -34.00
CA ILE A 33 -8.61 -64.53 -33.64
C ILE A 33 -7.56 -64.75 -34.74
N ASP A 34 -6.38 -65.21 -34.36
CA ASP A 34 -5.31 -65.57 -35.28
C ASP A 34 -5.55 -66.92 -35.97
N SER A 35 -4.60 -67.35 -36.82
CA SER A 35 -4.68 -68.62 -37.56
C SER A 35 -4.70 -69.86 -36.64
N ASP A 36 -4.28 -69.72 -35.39
CA ASP A 36 -4.26 -70.76 -34.37
C ASP A 36 -5.50 -70.71 -33.45
N GLY A 37 -6.46 -69.82 -33.75
CA GLY A 37 -7.71 -69.66 -33.02
C GLY A 37 -7.57 -68.97 -31.67
N CYS A 38 -6.48 -68.23 -31.46
CA CYS A 38 -6.27 -67.43 -30.27
C CYS A 38 -6.65 -65.97 -30.47
N PRO A 39 -7.11 -65.28 -29.42
CA PRO A 39 -7.32 -63.85 -29.51
C PRO A 39 -6.07 -63.12 -30.00
N VAL A 40 -6.26 -62.21 -30.95
CA VAL A 40 -5.16 -61.40 -31.48
C VAL A 40 -4.68 -60.46 -30.37
N ASP A 41 -3.36 -60.38 -30.23
CA ASP A 41 -2.61 -59.51 -29.33
C ASP A 41 -1.40 -59.01 -30.15
N ILE A 42 -1.58 -57.84 -30.79
CA ILE A 42 -0.64 -57.32 -31.80
C ILE A 42 0.71 -56.95 -31.17
N ASP A 43 0.70 -56.29 -30.02
CA ASP A 43 1.92 -55.79 -29.37
C ASP A 43 2.49 -56.73 -28.29
N LYS A 44 1.77 -57.81 -27.99
CA LYS A 44 2.19 -58.94 -27.15
C LYS A 44 2.39 -58.53 -25.70
N ASP A 45 1.57 -57.61 -25.22
CA ASP A 45 1.54 -57.16 -23.83
C ASP A 45 0.78 -58.12 -22.90
N GLY A 46 0.04 -59.07 -23.48
CA GLY A 46 -0.76 -60.08 -22.78
C GLY A 46 -2.24 -59.71 -22.60
N VAL A 47 -2.68 -58.57 -23.14
CA VAL A 47 -4.06 -58.12 -23.24
C VAL A 47 -4.52 -58.28 -24.69
N PRO A 48 -5.54 -59.11 -24.96
CA PRO A 48 -6.05 -59.24 -26.34
C PRO A 48 -6.61 -57.91 -26.88
N ASP A 49 -6.38 -57.63 -28.17
CA ASP A 49 -6.73 -56.37 -28.85
C ASP A 49 -8.17 -55.89 -28.58
N TYR A 50 -9.13 -56.81 -28.44
CA TYR A 50 -10.55 -56.48 -28.22
C TYR A 50 -10.87 -56.01 -26.79
N ARG A 51 -9.91 -56.13 -25.85
CA ARG A 51 -9.95 -55.60 -24.46
C ARG A 51 -8.81 -54.62 -24.19
N ASP A 52 -8.01 -54.34 -25.21
CA ASP A 52 -6.84 -53.49 -25.12
C ASP A 52 -7.22 -52.09 -25.59
N ASP A 53 -7.14 -51.14 -24.67
CA ASP A 53 -7.36 -49.71 -24.93
C ASP A 53 -6.16 -49.11 -25.69
N CYS A 54 -4.99 -49.77 -25.68
CA CYS A 54 -3.72 -49.35 -26.24
C CYS A 54 -2.99 -50.43 -27.08
N PRO A 55 -3.60 -51.01 -28.13
CA PRO A 55 -3.19 -52.25 -28.80
C PRO A 55 -1.94 -52.19 -29.70
N LYS A 56 -1.17 -51.10 -29.62
CA LYS A 56 -0.09 -50.79 -30.59
C LYS A 56 1.15 -50.20 -29.94
N HIS A 57 1.63 -50.80 -28.86
CA HIS A 57 2.93 -50.45 -28.28
C HIS A 57 4.09 -51.26 -28.87
N SER A 58 5.30 -50.76 -28.71
CA SER A 58 6.47 -51.56 -29.07
C SER A 58 6.70 -52.65 -28.02
N ARG A 59 7.28 -53.77 -28.46
CA ARG A 59 7.66 -54.87 -27.55
C ARG A 59 8.67 -54.46 -26.47
N PHE A 60 9.34 -53.32 -26.64
CA PHE A 60 10.21 -52.73 -25.62
C PHE A 60 9.39 -52.08 -24.52
N GLU A 61 8.33 -51.35 -24.88
CA GLU A 61 7.43 -50.65 -23.97
C GLU A 61 6.58 -51.64 -23.18
N THR A 62 5.95 -52.61 -23.86
CA THR A 62 5.10 -53.61 -23.21
C THR A 62 5.84 -54.45 -22.15
N ARG A 63 7.16 -54.63 -22.30
CA ARG A 63 8.02 -55.27 -21.29
C ARG A 63 8.25 -54.46 -20.02
N ARG A 64 8.04 -53.14 -20.06
CA ARG A 64 8.15 -52.25 -18.90
C ARG A 64 6.92 -52.34 -18.00
N GLY A 65 5.79 -52.79 -18.54
CA GLY A 65 4.57 -53.08 -17.80
C GLY A 65 3.39 -52.27 -18.31
N VAL A 66 2.23 -52.93 -18.39
CA VAL A 66 0.94 -52.37 -18.78
C VAL A 66 -0.09 -52.61 -17.68
N ASP A 67 -1.13 -51.78 -17.64
CA ASP A 67 -2.29 -51.94 -16.77
C ASP A 67 -3.22 -53.07 -17.27
N SER A 68 -4.36 -53.27 -16.60
CA SER A 68 -5.31 -54.34 -16.98
C SER A 68 -6.03 -54.10 -18.31
N ARG A 69 -5.84 -52.94 -18.94
CA ARG A 69 -6.45 -52.51 -20.22
C ARG A 69 -5.39 -52.41 -21.32
N GLY A 70 -4.17 -52.89 -21.09
CA GLY A 70 -3.07 -52.90 -22.07
C GLY A 70 -2.36 -51.55 -22.25
N CYS A 71 -2.76 -50.53 -21.48
CA CYS A 71 -2.09 -49.24 -21.53
C CYS A 71 -0.87 -49.19 -20.60
N MET A 72 0.13 -48.41 -20.99
CA MET A 72 1.30 -48.18 -20.13
C MET A 72 0.86 -47.61 -18.78
N ILE A 73 1.48 -48.09 -17.70
CA ILE A 73 1.19 -47.61 -16.35
C ILE A 73 1.68 -46.16 -16.24
N ASP A 74 0.77 -45.29 -15.81
CA ASP A 74 0.99 -43.89 -15.46
C ASP A 74 0.28 -43.68 -14.11
N THR A 75 1.07 -43.80 -13.05
CA THR A 75 0.59 -43.95 -11.68
C THR A 75 0.02 -42.64 -11.14
N ASP A 76 0.67 -41.51 -11.41
CA ASP A 76 0.16 -40.21 -11.01
C ASP A 76 -0.77 -39.57 -12.06
N LYS A 77 -0.73 -40.01 -13.31
CA LYS A 77 -1.57 -39.55 -14.44
C LYS A 77 -1.08 -38.23 -15.03
N ASP A 78 0.23 -38.08 -15.25
CA ASP A 78 0.84 -36.85 -15.78
C ASP A 78 1.03 -36.91 -17.31
N GLU A 79 0.48 -37.96 -17.93
CA GLU A 79 0.61 -38.31 -19.34
C GLU A 79 1.99 -38.86 -19.71
N ILE A 80 2.86 -39.08 -18.72
CA ILE A 80 4.19 -39.66 -18.86
C ILE A 80 4.18 -41.04 -18.18
N PRO A 81 4.35 -42.12 -18.96
CA PRO A 81 4.38 -43.45 -18.36
C PRO A 81 5.50 -43.63 -17.33
N ASP A 82 5.24 -44.39 -16.26
CA ASP A 82 6.13 -44.64 -15.11
C ASP A 82 7.57 -45.07 -15.50
N TYR A 83 7.76 -45.69 -16.66
CA TYR A 83 9.07 -46.17 -17.11
C TYR A 83 9.93 -45.07 -17.77
N LYS A 84 9.33 -43.95 -18.14
CA LYS A 84 9.98 -42.74 -18.64
C LYS A 84 9.99 -41.64 -17.59
N ASP A 85 9.00 -41.64 -16.71
CA ASP A 85 8.83 -40.65 -15.67
C ASP A 85 9.91 -40.78 -14.57
N VAL A 86 10.52 -39.65 -14.25
CA VAL A 86 11.51 -39.50 -13.16
C VAL A 86 10.82 -39.37 -11.80
N CYS A 87 9.60 -38.85 -11.76
CA CYS A 87 8.76 -38.61 -10.59
C CYS A 87 7.37 -39.30 -10.68
N PRO A 88 7.29 -40.64 -10.85
CA PRO A 88 6.08 -41.40 -11.23
C PRO A 88 4.95 -41.48 -10.19
N LYS A 89 5.02 -40.73 -9.09
CA LYS A 89 4.08 -40.85 -7.97
C LYS A 89 3.71 -39.50 -7.38
N ASP A 90 3.89 -38.43 -8.16
CA ASP A 90 3.59 -37.11 -7.65
C ASP A 90 2.09 -36.96 -7.39
N SER A 91 1.77 -36.19 -6.37
CA SER A 91 0.39 -35.87 -6.06
C SER A 91 -0.24 -35.01 -7.15
N LEU A 92 -1.56 -34.87 -7.11
CA LEU A 92 -2.28 -33.93 -7.97
C LEU A 92 -1.84 -32.47 -7.70
N GLU A 93 -1.46 -32.16 -6.46
CA GLU A 93 -0.99 -30.84 -6.06
C GLU A 93 0.40 -30.54 -6.62
N GLU A 94 1.33 -31.49 -6.50
CA GLU A 94 2.69 -31.37 -7.04
C GLU A 94 2.70 -31.08 -8.55
N ARG A 95 1.78 -31.69 -9.29
CA ARG A 95 1.67 -31.51 -10.75
C ARG A 95 0.67 -30.43 -11.15
N SER A 96 0.13 -29.67 -10.19
CA SER A 96 -0.92 -28.67 -10.46
C SER A 96 -0.46 -27.51 -11.36
N LYS A 97 0.86 -27.29 -11.45
CA LYS A 97 1.50 -26.30 -12.33
C LYS A 97 2.16 -26.92 -13.56
N GLY A 98 2.01 -28.23 -13.75
CA GLY A 98 2.61 -29.00 -14.83
C GLY A 98 3.90 -29.71 -14.43
N VAL A 99 4.35 -30.56 -15.35
CA VAL A 99 5.57 -31.37 -15.24
C VAL A 99 6.43 -31.18 -16.49
N TYR A 100 7.74 -31.40 -16.36
CA TYR A 100 8.61 -31.38 -17.54
C TYR A 100 8.23 -32.49 -18.52
N GLN A 101 8.01 -32.13 -19.79
CA GLN A 101 7.61 -33.09 -20.82
C GLN A 101 8.79 -33.80 -21.49
N GLN A 102 10.02 -33.37 -21.20
CA GLN A 102 11.24 -33.86 -21.81
C GLN A 102 12.47 -33.52 -20.96
N GLY A 103 13.61 -34.14 -21.27
CA GLY A 103 14.88 -33.89 -20.58
C GLY A 103 15.07 -34.78 -19.35
N ASP A 104 16.06 -34.43 -18.53
CA ASP A 104 16.50 -35.25 -17.39
C ASP A 104 15.52 -35.22 -16.20
N GLN A 105 14.56 -34.29 -16.19
CA GLN A 105 13.53 -34.14 -15.16
C GLN A 105 12.13 -34.50 -15.69
N ILE A 106 12.03 -35.22 -16.82
CA ILE A 106 10.74 -35.61 -17.41
C ILE A 106 9.80 -36.23 -16.36
N GLY A 107 8.58 -35.69 -16.24
CA GLY A 107 7.53 -36.07 -15.29
C GLY A 107 7.64 -35.48 -13.88
N CYS A 108 8.74 -34.79 -13.56
CA CYS A 108 8.84 -34.03 -12.32
C CYS A 108 8.18 -32.64 -12.41
N PRO A 109 7.76 -32.03 -11.29
CA PRO A 109 7.11 -30.73 -11.27
C PRO A 109 8.03 -29.64 -11.79
N ILE A 110 7.46 -28.69 -12.53
CA ILE A 110 8.21 -27.59 -13.13
C ILE A 110 8.74 -26.65 -12.04
N ASP A 111 9.99 -26.24 -12.21
CA ASP A 111 10.65 -25.12 -11.54
C ASP A 111 11.09 -24.16 -12.68
N SER A 112 10.33 -23.08 -12.85
CA SER A 112 10.41 -22.22 -14.01
C SER A 112 11.63 -21.29 -14.01
N ASP A 113 12.02 -20.78 -12.85
CA ASP A 113 13.17 -19.88 -12.68
C ASP A 113 14.45 -20.59 -12.17
N ASN A 114 14.33 -21.88 -11.81
CA ASN A 114 15.40 -22.76 -11.34
C ASN A 114 15.97 -22.33 -9.98
N ASP A 115 15.12 -21.80 -9.11
CA ASP A 115 15.49 -21.38 -7.76
C ASP A 115 15.46 -22.53 -6.72
N ASN A 116 15.10 -23.74 -7.18
CA ASN A 116 14.89 -24.99 -6.42
C ASN A 116 13.55 -25.09 -5.66
N VAL A 117 12.66 -24.13 -5.85
CA VAL A 117 11.26 -24.15 -5.40
C VAL A 117 10.39 -24.42 -6.62
N GLN A 118 9.70 -25.56 -6.62
CA GLN A 118 8.84 -25.90 -7.75
C GLN A 118 7.64 -24.95 -7.80
N ASP A 119 7.16 -24.63 -9.00
CA ASP A 119 6.12 -23.61 -9.28
C ASP A 119 4.83 -23.78 -8.44
N TYR A 120 4.51 -25.01 -8.00
CA TYR A 120 3.32 -25.27 -7.18
C TYR A 120 3.48 -24.86 -5.71
N ARG A 121 4.71 -24.64 -5.25
CA ARG A 121 5.09 -24.12 -3.92
C ARG A 121 5.78 -22.76 -3.97
N ASP A 122 6.05 -22.27 -5.17
CA ASP A 122 6.71 -21.00 -5.40
C ASP A 122 5.68 -19.88 -5.52
N ASP A 123 5.80 -18.89 -4.62
CA ASP A 123 4.98 -17.69 -4.64
C ASP A 123 5.48 -16.68 -5.70
N CYS A 124 6.72 -16.86 -6.20
CA CYS A 124 7.43 -16.02 -7.16
C CYS A 124 8.14 -16.83 -8.28
N PRO A 125 7.44 -17.64 -9.09
CA PRO A 125 8.01 -18.65 -10.01
C PRO A 125 8.76 -18.11 -11.25
N GLN A 126 9.11 -16.82 -11.26
CA GLN A 126 9.66 -16.13 -12.43
C GLN A 126 10.72 -15.10 -12.02
N ASN A 127 11.49 -15.37 -10.96
CA ASN A 127 12.57 -14.48 -10.55
C ASN A 127 13.62 -14.34 -11.65
N LEU A 128 14.21 -13.16 -11.74
CA LEU A 128 15.40 -12.97 -12.56
C LEU A 128 16.63 -13.54 -11.84
N PRO A 129 17.65 -14.03 -12.59
CA PRO A 129 18.91 -14.48 -11.98
C PRO A 129 19.55 -13.43 -11.05
N THR A 130 19.44 -12.15 -11.40
CA THR A 130 19.94 -11.04 -10.58
C THR A 130 19.19 -10.86 -9.27
N GLU A 131 17.93 -11.30 -9.18
CA GLU A 131 17.11 -11.24 -7.97
C GLU A 131 17.43 -12.43 -7.07
N MET A 132 17.59 -13.62 -7.65
CA MET A 132 18.06 -14.81 -6.92
C MET A 132 19.43 -14.59 -6.27
N GLU A 133 20.34 -13.87 -6.94
CA GLU A 133 21.65 -13.46 -6.36
C GLU A 133 21.52 -12.61 -5.09
N LYS A 134 20.39 -11.92 -4.89
CA LYS A 134 20.10 -11.15 -3.67
C LYS A 134 19.56 -12.02 -2.53
N GLY A 135 19.13 -13.24 -2.85
CA GLY A 135 18.60 -14.21 -1.90
C GLY A 135 17.07 -14.24 -1.87
N LEU A 136 16.54 -15.45 -1.71
CA LEU A 136 15.12 -15.75 -1.67
C LEU A 136 14.74 -16.38 -0.32
N ASP A 137 13.46 -16.27 0.03
CA ASP A 137 12.85 -16.97 1.15
C ASP A 137 12.52 -18.44 0.80
N LEU A 138 11.90 -19.16 1.73
CA LEU A 138 11.57 -20.59 1.55
C LEU A 138 10.43 -20.85 0.55
N ARG A 139 9.80 -19.79 0.02
CA ARG A 139 8.70 -19.84 -0.94
C ARG A 139 9.12 -19.27 -2.30
N GLY A 140 10.42 -19.15 -2.53
CA GLY A 140 10.99 -18.66 -3.79
C GLY A 140 10.90 -17.14 -3.99
N CYS A 141 10.41 -16.38 -3.02
CA CYS A 141 10.30 -14.93 -3.18
C CYS A 141 11.52 -14.19 -2.64
N PRO A 142 11.92 -13.06 -3.26
CA PRO A 142 12.95 -12.19 -2.70
C PRO A 142 12.59 -11.73 -1.28
N PHE A 143 13.60 -11.58 -0.41
CA PHE A 143 13.37 -11.15 0.96
C PHE A 143 12.68 -9.78 1.02
N ASP A 144 11.61 -9.70 1.82
CA ASP A 144 10.88 -8.50 2.20
C ASP A 144 10.66 -8.57 3.71
N ARG A 145 11.46 -7.81 4.47
CA ARG A 145 11.55 -7.95 5.94
C ARG A 145 10.40 -7.27 6.66
N ASP A 146 9.96 -6.12 6.19
CA ASP A 146 8.88 -5.35 6.82
C ASP A 146 7.52 -5.60 6.17
N LYS A 147 7.49 -6.30 5.03
CA LYS A 147 6.30 -6.81 4.33
C LYS A 147 5.48 -5.68 3.73
N ASP A 148 6.16 -4.78 3.04
CA ASP A 148 5.56 -3.64 2.35
C ASP A 148 5.40 -3.87 0.83
N ASP A 149 5.63 -5.11 0.38
CA ASP A 149 5.60 -5.57 -1.00
C ASP A 149 6.76 -5.03 -1.87
N VAL A 150 7.75 -4.37 -1.26
CA VAL A 150 8.99 -3.95 -1.91
C VAL A 150 10.14 -4.81 -1.39
N PRO A 151 10.79 -5.62 -2.24
CA PRO A 151 11.92 -6.43 -1.80
C PRO A 151 13.07 -5.62 -1.21
N ASP A 152 13.75 -6.16 -0.21
CA ASP A 152 14.85 -5.55 0.54
C ASP A 152 15.96 -4.93 -0.34
N TYR A 153 16.21 -5.52 -1.52
CA TYR A 153 17.26 -5.05 -2.44
C TYR A 153 16.83 -3.80 -3.26
N ARG A 154 15.54 -3.43 -3.21
CA ARG A 154 14.94 -2.26 -3.86
C ARG A 154 14.31 -1.29 -2.85
N ASP A 155 14.15 -1.73 -1.62
CA ASP A 155 13.52 -0.98 -0.55
C ASP A 155 14.50 0.04 0.06
N ALA A 156 14.10 1.31 0.02
CA ALA A 156 14.83 2.42 0.62
C ALA A 156 14.50 2.58 2.12
N CYS A 157 13.43 1.97 2.60
CA CYS A 157 12.91 2.03 3.96
C CYS A 157 12.60 0.65 4.58
N PRO A 158 13.55 -0.32 4.62
CA PRO A 158 13.33 -1.75 4.95
C PRO A 158 13.06 -2.11 6.41
N LYS A 159 12.59 -1.13 7.18
CA LYS A 159 12.30 -1.26 8.61
C LYS A 159 11.02 -0.52 8.99
N ASN A 160 10.11 -0.33 8.03
CA ASN A 160 8.82 0.23 8.33
C ASN A 160 8.11 -0.60 9.39
N LYS A 161 7.30 0.08 10.19
CA LYS A 161 6.36 -0.59 11.08
C LYS A 161 5.11 -0.91 10.29
N HIS A 162 4.46 -2.01 10.64
CA HIS A 162 3.18 -2.40 10.04
C HIS A 162 2.10 -1.29 10.05
N PHE A 163 2.13 -0.36 11.02
CA PHE A 163 1.19 0.77 11.00
C PHE A 163 1.55 1.82 9.93
N GLU A 164 2.83 2.01 9.62
CA GLU A 164 3.34 2.93 8.59
C GLU A 164 2.99 2.38 7.21
N ILE A 165 3.22 1.09 6.97
CA ILE A 165 2.85 0.40 5.73
C ILE A 165 1.34 0.52 5.46
N ARG A 166 0.50 0.33 6.48
CA ARG A 166 -0.97 0.51 6.36
C ARG A 166 -1.41 1.94 6.02
N LYS A 167 -0.55 2.94 6.23
CA LYS A 167 -0.81 4.32 5.82
C LYS A 167 -0.43 4.59 4.37
N GLY A 168 0.32 3.68 3.75
CA GLY A 168 0.78 3.76 2.38
C GLY A 168 2.29 3.93 2.33
N VAL A 169 2.92 3.16 1.44
CA VAL A 169 4.32 3.33 1.01
C VAL A 169 4.37 3.62 -0.49
N ASP A 170 5.46 4.23 -0.94
CA ASP A 170 5.75 4.46 -2.35
C ASP A 170 6.38 3.24 -3.01
N SER A 171 6.77 3.36 -4.29
CA SER A 171 7.40 2.29 -5.05
C SER A 171 8.80 1.86 -4.55
N HIS A 172 9.37 2.60 -3.60
CA HIS A 172 10.66 2.32 -2.97
C HIS A 172 10.48 1.85 -1.52
N GLY A 173 9.26 1.52 -1.11
CA GLY A 173 8.96 1.07 0.26
C GLY A 173 8.94 2.20 1.28
N CYS A 174 9.10 3.46 0.90
CA CYS A 174 9.10 4.55 1.89
C CYS A 174 7.69 5.06 2.16
N PRO A 175 7.35 5.43 3.41
CA PRO A 175 6.05 6.04 3.69
C PRO A 175 5.79 7.26 2.79
N VAL A 176 4.57 7.36 2.27
CA VAL A 176 4.20 8.43 1.33
C VAL A 176 4.40 9.81 1.97
N ASP A 177 5.01 10.70 1.19
CA ASP A 177 5.31 12.10 1.49
C ASP A 177 4.92 12.90 0.23
N THR A 178 3.68 13.40 0.23
CA THR A 178 2.99 13.97 -0.94
C THR A 178 3.62 15.27 -1.39
N ASP A 179 3.98 16.15 -0.46
CA ASP A 179 4.58 17.45 -0.76
C ASP A 179 6.12 17.45 -0.69
N GLN A 180 6.73 16.35 -0.25
CA GLN A 180 8.18 16.11 -0.20
C GLN A 180 8.92 17.01 0.80
N ASP A 181 8.25 17.39 1.89
CA ASP A 181 8.80 18.21 2.96
C ASP A 181 9.64 17.39 3.99
N ARG A 182 9.72 16.07 3.78
CA ARG A 182 10.39 15.04 4.61
C ARG A 182 9.59 14.59 5.84
N VAL A 183 8.34 15.00 5.94
CA VAL A 183 7.37 14.53 6.92
C VAL A 183 6.38 13.63 6.19
N PRO A 184 6.33 12.34 6.52
CA PRO A 184 5.33 11.46 5.91
C PRO A 184 3.89 11.92 6.18
N ASP A 185 3.02 11.78 5.19
CA ASP A 185 1.62 12.27 5.20
C ASP A 185 0.86 11.88 6.47
N TYR A 186 1.11 10.68 7.00
CA TYR A 186 0.41 10.18 8.19
C TYR A 186 0.81 10.90 9.50
N LYS A 187 1.84 11.74 9.48
CA LYS A 187 2.29 12.63 10.56
C LYS A 187 2.19 14.11 10.20
N ASP A 188 2.09 14.42 8.91
CA ASP A 188 2.06 15.78 8.43
C ASP A 188 0.68 16.42 8.62
N VAL A 189 0.68 17.61 9.21
CA VAL A 189 -0.52 18.44 9.39
C VAL A 189 -0.85 19.25 8.13
N CYS A 190 0.16 19.54 7.31
CA CYS A 190 0.12 20.39 6.13
C CYS A 190 0.65 19.67 4.88
N PHE A 191 0.29 18.40 4.66
CA PHE A 191 0.76 17.49 3.59
C PHE A 191 0.57 17.92 2.12
N GLU A 192 0.11 19.15 1.84
CA GLU A 192 -0.10 19.68 0.49
C GLU A 192 0.61 21.05 0.30
N ASN A 193 1.74 21.28 0.96
CA ASN A 193 2.49 22.52 0.76
C ASN A 193 3.00 22.66 -0.68
N SER A 194 3.13 23.90 -1.15
CA SER A 194 3.83 24.14 -2.41
C SER A 194 5.36 24.00 -2.24
N PRO A 195 6.10 23.66 -3.30
CA PRO A 195 7.58 23.65 -3.26
C PRO A 195 8.17 25.00 -2.83
N GLU A 196 7.52 26.11 -3.18
CA GLU A 196 7.91 27.45 -2.74
C GLU A 196 7.77 27.61 -1.23
N GLU A 197 6.69 27.09 -0.61
CA GLU A 197 6.47 27.14 0.84
C GLU A 197 7.51 26.30 1.58
N ILE A 198 7.75 25.08 1.11
CA ILE A 198 8.77 24.18 1.67
C ILE A 198 10.16 24.83 1.59
N SER A 199 10.46 25.56 0.51
CA SER A 199 11.73 26.28 0.36
C SER A 199 11.96 27.38 1.41
N LYS A 200 10.90 27.84 2.08
CA LYS A 200 10.96 28.82 3.19
C LYS A 200 11.12 28.16 4.55
N GLY A 201 10.96 26.84 4.63
CA GLY A 201 11.11 26.04 5.83
C GLY A 201 9.76 25.65 6.44
N VAL A 202 9.72 24.42 6.93
CA VAL A 202 8.58 23.81 7.61
C VAL A 202 8.98 23.35 9.01
N ILE A 203 7.99 23.16 9.87
CA ILE A 203 8.16 22.68 11.23
C ILE A 203 8.47 21.18 11.21
N GLN A 204 9.62 20.78 11.75
CA GLN A 204 10.09 19.39 11.74
C GLN A 204 9.86 18.65 13.08
N GLN A 205 9.26 19.32 14.08
CA GLN A 205 8.91 18.72 15.38
C GLN A 205 7.70 19.42 16.01
N GLY A 206 6.94 18.70 16.85
CA GLY A 206 5.83 19.27 17.61
C GLY A 206 4.47 18.97 16.99
N THR A 207 3.47 19.80 17.30
CA THR A 207 2.06 19.56 16.93
C THR A 207 1.68 20.08 15.54
N HIS A 208 2.50 20.94 14.94
CA HIS A 208 2.28 21.52 13.61
C HIS A 208 3.30 20.99 12.60
N LEU A 209 3.65 19.71 12.72
CA LEU A 209 4.65 19.06 11.89
C LEU A 209 4.27 19.18 10.40
N GLY A 210 5.25 19.58 9.59
CA GLY A 210 5.15 19.83 8.14
C GLY A 210 4.48 21.15 7.74
N CYS A 211 3.94 21.92 8.69
CA CYS A 211 3.41 23.25 8.37
C CYS A 211 4.52 24.30 8.20
N PRO A 212 4.30 25.33 7.36
CA PRO A 212 5.19 26.49 7.28
C PRO A 212 5.41 27.13 8.66
N ILE A 213 6.61 27.66 8.87
CA ILE A 213 6.99 28.28 10.16
C ILE A 213 6.11 29.53 10.39
N ASP A 214 5.47 29.58 11.56
CA ASP A 214 4.68 30.69 12.09
C ASP A 214 5.10 30.88 13.56
N ASN A 215 5.96 31.85 13.81
CA ASN A 215 6.68 31.99 15.07
C ASN A 215 5.83 32.61 16.19
N ASP A 216 4.91 33.51 15.85
CA ASP A 216 3.99 34.12 16.83
C ASP A 216 2.59 33.48 16.85
N GLN A 217 2.34 32.53 15.96
CA GLN A 217 1.12 31.71 15.88
C GLN A 217 -0.12 32.55 15.58
N ASP A 218 0.04 33.58 14.76
CA ASP A 218 -1.06 34.45 14.34
C ASP A 218 -1.85 33.89 13.14
N GLY A 219 -1.39 32.78 12.55
CA GLY A 219 -1.99 32.10 11.41
C GLY A 219 -1.44 32.56 10.06
N VAL A 220 -0.49 33.49 10.03
CA VAL A 220 0.23 33.94 8.85
C VAL A 220 1.67 33.44 8.93
N PRO A 221 2.11 32.54 8.04
CA PRO A 221 3.50 32.06 8.05
C PRO A 221 4.52 33.20 7.95
N ASP A 222 5.65 33.08 8.64
CA ASP A 222 6.71 34.09 8.75
C ASP A 222 7.16 34.64 7.39
N TYR A 223 7.17 33.80 6.34
CA TYR A 223 7.58 34.19 5.00
C TYR A 223 6.59 35.13 4.28
N ARG A 224 5.36 35.27 4.81
CA ARG A 224 4.28 36.16 4.36
C ARG A 224 3.87 37.19 5.41
N ASP A 225 4.41 37.07 6.62
CA ASP A 225 4.09 37.93 7.73
C ASP A 225 4.96 39.19 7.71
N ASN A 226 4.31 40.35 7.79
CA ASN A 226 4.99 41.64 7.94
C ASN A 226 5.32 41.97 9.40
N CYS A 227 4.75 41.24 10.35
CA CYS A 227 4.85 41.41 11.79
C CYS A 227 5.11 40.07 12.55
N PRO A 228 6.14 39.26 12.19
CA PRO A 228 6.35 37.85 12.63
C PRO A 228 6.69 37.60 14.11
N ASN A 229 6.49 38.60 14.96
CA ASN A 229 6.85 38.56 16.37
C ASN A 229 5.83 39.33 17.24
N ASN A 230 4.55 39.25 16.90
CA ASN A 230 3.49 39.83 17.70
C ASN A 230 3.53 39.30 19.13
N ARG A 231 3.20 40.18 20.07
CA ARG A 231 3.04 39.82 21.48
C ARG A 231 1.64 39.27 21.72
N PRO A 232 1.43 38.48 22.80
CA PRO A 232 0.09 37.99 23.14
C PRO A 232 -0.99 39.07 23.28
N ALA A 233 -0.61 40.28 23.70
CA ALA A 233 -1.54 41.40 23.79
C ALA A 233 -2.03 41.91 22.41
N GLU A 234 -1.15 41.86 21.41
CA GLU A 234 -1.43 42.24 20.02
C GLU A 234 -2.36 41.22 19.37
N LEU A 235 -2.02 39.93 19.47
CA LEU A 235 -2.80 38.82 18.93
C LEU A 235 -4.22 38.73 19.52
N ARG A 236 -4.43 39.17 20.77
CA ARG A 236 -5.74 39.12 21.44
C ARG A 236 -6.84 39.89 20.71
N LYS A 237 -6.49 40.94 19.98
CA LYS A 237 -7.46 41.70 19.14
C LYS A 237 -7.49 41.23 17.70
N GLY A 238 -6.65 40.27 17.33
CA GLY A 238 -6.51 39.77 15.97
C GLY A 238 -5.49 40.56 15.16
N VAL A 239 -5.11 39.96 14.04
CA VAL A 239 -4.18 40.49 13.04
C VAL A 239 -4.88 40.60 11.69
N ASN A 240 -4.31 41.38 10.78
CA ASN A 240 -4.76 41.42 9.40
C ASN A 240 -4.16 40.27 8.57
N SER A 241 -4.47 40.22 7.27
CA SER A 241 -4.00 39.15 6.37
C SER A 241 -2.48 39.12 6.11
N ARG A 242 -1.72 40.07 6.68
CA ARG A 242 -0.25 40.13 6.65
C ARG A 242 0.34 40.06 8.06
N GLY A 243 -0.40 39.50 9.00
CA GLY A 243 -0.01 39.26 10.39
C GLY A 243 0.19 40.50 11.26
N CYS A 244 -0.10 41.70 10.77
CA CYS A 244 0.06 42.90 11.59
C CYS A 244 -1.18 43.20 12.44
N PRO A 245 -1.01 43.79 13.64
CA PRO A 245 -2.12 44.14 14.53
C PRO A 245 -3.17 45.01 13.82
N LEU A 246 -4.43 44.78 14.16
CA LEU A 246 -5.55 45.55 13.61
C LEU A 246 -5.55 47.00 14.12
N ASP A 247 -5.94 47.90 13.23
CA ASP A 247 -6.33 49.29 13.48
C ASP A 247 -7.64 49.47 12.71
N THR A 248 -8.75 49.18 13.39
CA THR A 248 -10.08 49.00 12.79
C THR A 248 -10.61 50.32 12.23
N ASP A 249 -10.45 51.41 12.96
CA ASP A 249 -10.96 52.73 12.57
C ASP A 249 -9.92 53.60 11.84
N LYS A 250 -8.65 53.18 11.82
CA LYS A 250 -7.54 53.79 11.09
C LYS A 250 -7.14 55.16 11.63
N ASP A 251 -7.23 55.34 12.95
CA ASP A 251 -6.81 56.56 13.64
C ASP A 251 -5.30 56.60 13.97
N GLY A 252 -4.58 55.50 13.70
CA GLY A 252 -3.16 55.32 13.97
C GLY A 252 -2.84 54.60 15.29
N VAL A 253 -3.86 54.26 16.08
CA VAL A 253 -3.76 53.47 17.30
C VAL A 253 -4.34 52.08 17.05
N HIS A 254 -3.50 51.06 17.17
CA HIS A 254 -3.96 49.68 17.04
C HIS A 254 -4.98 49.28 18.13
N ASP A 255 -5.95 48.46 17.75
CA ASP A 255 -7.12 48.02 18.55
C ASP A 255 -6.77 47.45 19.94
N TYR A 256 -5.58 46.88 20.08
CA TYR A 256 -5.12 46.29 21.34
C TYR A 256 -4.74 47.33 22.40
N LYS A 257 -4.56 48.59 22.00
CA LYS A 257 -4.31 49.75 22.86
C LYS A 257 -5.42 50.79 22.79
N ASP A 258 -6.21 50.78 21.72
CA ASP A 258 -7.24 51.77 21.48
C ASP A 258 -8.46 51.58 22.40
N VAL A 259 -8.78 52.64 23.15
CA VAL A 259 -9.95 52.70 24.03
C VAL A 259 -11.24 52.91 23.23
N CYS A 260 -11.14 53.56 22.08
CA CYS A 260 -12.22 53.98 21.19
C CYS A 260 -12.06 53.43 19.76
N PHE A 261 -11.62 52.17 19.62
CA PHE A 261 -11.28 51.43 18.37
C PHE A 261 -12.27 51.41 17.19
N ASN A 262 -13.40 52.10 17.25
CA ASN A 262 -14.45 52.08 16.23
C ASN A 262 -15.03 53.48 15.97
N ASN A 263 -14.17 54.51 16.00
CA ASN A 263 -14.59 55.86 15.64
C ASN A 263 -14.99 55.95 14.17
N SER A 264 -15.86 56.89 13.84
CA SER A 264 -16.11 57.22 12.43
C SER A 264 -14.95 58.04 11.84
N PRO A 265 -14.69 57.97 10.53
CA PRO A 265 -13.70 58.83 9.88
C PRO A 265 -13.92 60.33 10.10
N LYS A 266 -15.18 60.73 10.33
CA LYS A 266 -15.52 62.12 10.65
C LYS A 266 -15.03 62.51 12.04
N GLU A 267 -15.11 61.63 13.02
CA GLU A 267 -14.61 61.85 14.38
C GLU A 267 -13.09 61.91 14.37
N ILE A 268 -12.43 60.95 13.72
CA ILE A 268 -10.98 60.92 13.57
C ILE A 268 -10.45 62.21 12.90
N SER A 269 -11.17 62.74 11.91
CA SER A 269 -10.79 64.01 11.24
C SER A 269 -10.76 65.23 12.17
N LYS A 270 -11.32 65.12 13.38
CA LYS A 270 -11.31 66.16 14.41
C LYS A 270 -10.18 66.01 15.43
N GLY A 271 -9.42 64.92 15.36
CA GLY A 271 -8.31 64.62 16.25
C GLY A 271 -8.70 63.65 17.36
N VAL A 272 -7.76 62.76 17.68
CA VAL A 272 -7.84 61.76 18.75
C VAL A 272 -6.62 61.88 19.67
N HIS A 273 -6.73 61.41 20.90
CA HIS A 273 -5.59 61.32 21.79
C HIS A 273 -4.61 60.24 21.31
N GLN A 274 -3.34 60.62 21.11
CA GLN A 274 -2.26 59.72 20.68
C GLN A 274 -1.44 59.16 21.87
N GLN A 275 -1.82 59.50 23.10
CA GLN A 275 -1.19 59.04 24.33
C GLN A 275 -2.14 59.19 25.53
N GLY A 276 -1.82 58.53 26.64
CA GLY A 276 -2.56 58.65 27.90
C GLY A 276 -3.69 57.63 28.04
N LEU A 277 -4.60 57.88 28.98
CA LEU A 277 -5.69 56.96 29.34
C LEU A 277 -6.83 56.93 28.32
N HIS A 278 -6.94 57.95 27.47
CA HIS A 278 -7.97 58.10 26.45
C HIS A 278 -7.44 57.83 25.04
N LEU A 279 -6.35 57.07 24.92
CA LEU A 279 -5.69 56.75 23.66
C LEU A 279 -6.69 56.23 22.60
N GLY A 280 -6.72 56.89 21.44
CA GLY A 280 -7.61 56.66 20.30
C GLY A 280 -9.02 57.27 20.44
N CYS A 281 -9.36 57.87 21.59
CA CYS A 281 -10.63 58.59 21.73
C CYS A 281 -10.55 60.02 21.17
N PRO A 282 -11.65 60.57 20.63
CA PRO A 282 -11.73 61.97 20.24
C PRO A 282 -11.32 62.91 21.37
N ILE A 283 -10.63 64.00 21.03
CA ILE A 283 -10.09 64.95 22.01
C ILE A 283 -11.22 65.55 22.86
N ASP A 284 -11.06 65.47 24.18
CA ASP A 284 -11.90 66.09 25.21
C ASP A 284 -10.97 66.78 26.22
N ASN A 285 -10.80 68.10 26.07
CA ASN A 285 -9.77 68.86 26.79
C ASN A 285 -10.08 69.04 28.28
N ASP A 286 -11.35 69.17 28.64
CA ASP A 286 -11.77 69.36 30.04
C ASP A 286 -12.22 68.06 30.72
N ASN A 287 -12.37 66.97 29.94
CA ASN A 287 -12.77 65.64 30.36
C ASN A 287 -14.19 65.61 30.97
N ASP A 288 -15.11 66.41 30.42
CA ASP A 288 -16.51 66.43 30.84
C ASP A 288 -17.36 65.31 30.20
N GLY A 289 -16.79 64.58 29.24
CA GLY A 289 -17.42 63.48 28.51
C GLY A 289 -18.03 63.87 27.16
N VAL A 290 -17.93 65.15 26.76
CA VAL A 290 -18.34 65.66 25.45
C VAL A 290 -17.08 66.05 24.66
N PRO A 291 -16.74 65.35 23.57
CA PRO A 291 -15.56 65.70 22.77
C PRO A 291 -15.60 67.13 22.24
N ASP A 292 -14.45 67.79 22.18
CA ASP A 292 -14.28 69.21 21.79
C ASP A 292 -15.02 69.58 20.50
N TYR A 293 -15.06 68.68 19.52
CA TYR A 293 -15.73 68.93 18.23
C TYR A 293 -17.27 68.97 18.32
N ARG A 294 -17.84 68.59 19.46
CA ARG A 294 -19.28 68.64 19.81
C ARG A 294 -19.56 69.50 21.05
N ASP A 295 -18.52 69.99 21.70
CA ASP A 295 -18.62 70.76 22.91
C ASP A 295 -18.70 72.28 22.62
N ASN A 296 -19.73 72.93 23.14
CA ASN A 296 -19.89 74.37 23.06
C ASN A 296 -19.11 75.11 24.18
N CYS A 297 -18.62 74.38 25.18
CA CYS A 297 -17.92 74.84 26.37
C CYS A 297 -16.65 74.00 26.68
N PRO A 298 -15.69 73.81 25.75
CA PRO A 298 -14.59 72.82 25.79
C PRO A 298 -13.49 73.04 26.85
N ASN A 299 -13.70 73.93 27.82
CA ASN A 299 -12.69 74.31 28.82
C ASN A 299 -13.34 74.57 30.19
N ASN A 300 -14.38 73.80 30.56
CA ASN A 300 -14.99 73.91 31.87
C ASN A 300 -13.96 73.66 32.96
N ASN A 301 -14.07 74.40 34.06
CA ASN A 301 -13.27 74.12 35.22
C ASN A 301 -13.85 72.93 36.01
N ARG A 302 -13.02 72.35 36.88
CA ARG A 302 -13.40 71.17 37.68
C ARG A 302 -14.66 71.37 38.55
N ILE A 303 -14.99 72.60 38.95
CA ILE A 303 -16.19 72.90 39.74
C ILE A 303 -17.44 72.83 38.86
N GLU A 304 -17.35 73.32 37.63
CA GLU A 304 -18.44 73.28 36.64
C GLU A 304 -18.77 71.84 36.26
N ILE A 305 -17.77 71.05 35.89
CA ILE A 305 -17.94 69.62 35.54
C ILE A 305 -18.57 68.85 36.71
N ARG A 306 -18.14 69.12 37.95
CA ARG A 306 -18.68 68.45 39.14
C ARG A 306 -20.15 68.79 39.43
N LYS A 307 -20.63 69.97 39.01
CA LYS A 307 -22.07 70.33 39.10
C LYS A 307 -22.90 69.66 37.99
N GLY A 308 -22.24 69.14 36.96
CA GLY A 308 -22.83 68.46 35.82
C GLY A 308 -22.96 69.37 34.60
N VAL A 309 -22.69 68.80 33.43
CA VAL A 309 -22.81 69.45 32.12
C VAL A 309 -24.06 68.96 31.36
N ASP A 310 -24.52 69.74 30.39
CA ASP A 310 -25.58 69.36 29.45
C ASP A 310 -25.01 68.50 28.30
N SER A 311 -25.86 68.06 27.36
CA SER A 311 -25.42 67.22 26.24
C SER A 311 -24.55 67.94 25.19
N ARG A 312 -24.29 69.24 25.40
CA ARG A 312 -23.43 70.09 24.57
C ARG A 312 -22.19 70.55 25.34
N GLY A 313 -21.90 69.89 26.48
CA GLY A 313 -20.75 70.13 27.35
C GLY A 313 -20.84 71.42 28.18
N CYS A 314 -21.99 72.12 28.22
CA CYS A 314 -22.08 73.37 28.97
C CYS A 314 -22.61 73.16 30.41
N PRO A 315 -22.14 73.94 31.40
CA PRO A 315 -22.54 73.78 32.80
C PRO A 315 -24.05 73.98 32.99
N ARG A 316 -24.68 73.11 33.78
CA ARG A 316 -26.08 73.29 34.16
C ARG A 316 -26.20 74.45 35.14
N GLN A 317 -27.09 75.41 34.82
CA GLN A 317 -27.41 76.54 35.68
C GLN A 317 -28.18 76.11 36.93
#